data_AF-J2TV86-F1
#
_entry.id   AF-J2TV86-F1
#
_cell.length_a   1.000
_cell.length_b   1.000
_cell.length_c   1.000
_cell.angle_alpha   90.00
_cell.angle_beta   90.00
_cell.angle_gamma   90.00
#
_symmetry.space_group_name_H-M   'P 1'
#
loop_
_entity.id
_entity.type
_entity.pdbx_description
1 polymer ?
#
loop_
_entity_poly.entity_id
_entity_poly.type
_entity_poly.pdbx_seq_one_letter_code
_entity_poly.pdbx_strand_id
1 'polypeptide(L)' 'MGKRMGISLEMPDRRLAIPDSAKYRFAVFCCSYKVDLGSTPDHALALFVDQAMAERYGAWMWPSTFEVVDLLGKRGDDQ' A
#
# COMPACT_ATOMS: atom_id res chain seq x y z
N MET A 1 27.32 20.04 -27.61
CA MET A 1 26.45 20.64 -26.58
C MET A 1 25.10 19.93 -26.55
N GLY A 2 24.89 19.00 -25.63
CA GLY A 2 23.58 18.35 -25.42
C GLY A 2 23.05 18.72 -24.05
N LYS A 3 22.04 19.59 -23.99
CA LYS A 3 21.35 19.91 -22.73
C LYS A 3 20.58 18.66 -22.31
N ARG A 4 21.06 17.98 -21.26
CA ARG A 4 20.25 16.98 -20.54
C ARG A 4 19.05 17.74 -20.00
N MET A 5 17.88 17.52 -20.60
CA MET A 5 16.62 17.89 -19.96
C MET A 5 16.52 17.04 -18.70
N GLY A 6 16.92 17.63 -17.57
CA GLY A 6 16.62 17.08 -16.28
C GLY A 6 15.11 16.95 -16.18
N ILE A 7 14.63 15.74 -15.94
CA ILE A 7 13.30 15.51 -15.43
C ILE A 7 13.12 16.41 -14.21
N SER A 8 12.34 17.48 -14.34
CA SER A 8 11.96 18.28 -13.20
C SER A 8 11.02 17.40 -12.40
N LEU A 9 11.52 16.73 -11.36
CA LEU A 9 10.68 16.13 -10.33
C LEU A 9 9.79 17.28 -9.84
N GLU A 10 8.52 17.22 -10.22
CA GLU A 10 7.55 18.28 -9.98
C GLU A 10 7.57 18.61 -8.49
N MET A 11 7.64 19.91 -8.15
CA MET A 11 7.48 20.30 -6.75
C MET A 11 6.13 19.75 -6.28
N PRO A 12 6.08 18.97 -5.19
CA PRO A 12 4.81 18.51 -4.66
C PRO A 12 3.88 19.70 -4.45
N ASP A 13 2.61 19.55 -4.85
CA ASP A 13 1.60 20.57 -4.63
C ASP A 13 1.71 21.04 -3.17
N ARG A 14 1.84 22.36 -2.97
CA ARG A 14 2.04 22.96 -1.63
C ARG A 14 0.90 22.63 -0.66
N ARG A 15 -0.25 22.20 -1.17
CA ARG A 15 -1.40 21.77 -0.35
C ARG A 15 -1.31 20.32 0.11
N LEU A 16 -0.40 19.53 -0.47
CA LEU A 16 -0.18 18.13 -0.11
C LEU A 16 1.05 18.02 0.80
N ALA A 17 0.89 17.33 1.92
CA ALA A 17 2.03 16.98 2.75
C ALA A 17 2.92 15.98 1.99
N ILE A 18 4.24 16.06 2.19
CA ILE A 18 5.16 15.04 1.69
C ILE A 18 4.81 13.72 2.40
N PRO A 19 4.45 12.66 1.68
CA PRO A 19 4.10 11.39 2.28
C PRO A 19 5.34 10.77 2.91
N ASP A 20 5.21 10.38 4.18
CA ASP A 20 6.25 9.64 4.91
C ASP A 20 5.86 8.17 4.94
N SER A 21 6.58 7.34 4.17
CA SER A 21 6.29 5.91 4.03
C SER A 21 6.33 5.17 5.38
N ALA A 22 7.10 5.65 6.36
CA ALA A 22 7.20 5.03 7.68
C ALA A 22 5.91 5.15 8.51
N LYS A 23 5.01 6.08 8.16
CA LYS A 23 3.73 6.26 8.87
C LYS A 23 2.66 5.27 8.44
N TYR A 24 2.81 4.64 7.28
CA TYR A 24 1.80 3.73 6.76
C TYR A 24 2.08 2.30 7.24
N ARG A 25 1.43 1.95 8.34
CA ARG A 25 1.62 0.68 9.06
C ARG A 25 0.82 -0.47 8.46
N PHE A 26 -0.33 -0.19 7.86
CA PHE A 26 -1.25 -1.22 7.40
C PHE A 26 -1.25 -1.32 5.88
N ALA A 27 -1.08 -2.53 5.36
CA ALA A 27 -1.11 -2.82 3.94
C ALA A 27 -2.36 -3.64 3.58
N VAL A 28 -3.07 -3.24 2.52
CA VAL A 28 -4.23 -3.96 1.99
C VAL A 28 -3.84 -4.79 0.77
N PHE A 29 -4.21 -6.07 0.78
CA PHE A 29 -4.05 -7.01 -0.32
C PHE A 29 -5.43 -7.45 -0.84
N CYS A 30 -5.57 -7.64 -2.15
CA CYS A 30 -6.81 -8.13 -2.78
C CYS A 30 -7.05 -9.63 -2.52
N CYS A 31 -5.96 -10.40 -2.39
CA CYS A 31 -5.95 -11.86 -2.28
C CYS A 31 -6.77 -12.54 -3.37
N SER A 32 -6.59 -12.10 -4.62
CA SER A 32 -7.29 -12.65 -5.79
C SER A 32 -7.03 -14.15 -5.98
N TYR A 33 -5.89 -14.62 -5.47
CA TYR A 33 -5.54 -16.05 -5.40
C TYR A 33 -6.58 -16.89 -4.65
N LYS A 34 -7.33 -16.33 -3.68
CA LYS A 34 -8.35 -17.08 -2.91
C LYS A 34 -9.52 -17.56 -3.76
N VAL A 35 -9.72 -16.95 -4.94
CA VAL A 35 -10.78 -17.29 -5.90
C VAL A 35 -10.19 -17.75 -7.24
N ASP A 36 -8.94 -18.21 -7.24
CA ASP A 36 -8.23 -18.75 -8.41
C ASP A 36 -8.12 -17.75 -9.59
N LEU A 37 -8.12 -16.44 -9.30
CA LEU A 37 -7.98 -15.37 -10.30
C LEU A 37 -6.54 -14.89 -10.50
N GLY A 38 -5.60 -15.36 -9.68
CA GLY A 38 -4.19 -14.98 -9.73
C GLY A 38 -3.30 -16.06 -9.12
N SER A 39 -2.09 -16.22 -9.66
CA SER A 39 -1.13 -17.26 -9.25
C SER A 39 0.16 -16.69 -8.64
N THR A 40 0.37 -15.38 -8.74
CA THR A 40 1.52 -14.69 -8.14
C THR A 40 1.16 -14.17 -6.75
N PRO A 41 2.12 -14.03 -5.82
CA PRO A 41 1.90 -13.33 -4.57
C PRO A 41 1.32 -11.93 -4.82
N ASP A 42 0.22 -11.59 -4.17
CA ASP A 42 -0.37 -10.27 -4.30
C ASP A 42 0.55 -9.21 -3.71
N HIS A 43 0.68 -8.08 -4.40
CA HIS A 43 1.34 -6.89 -3.87
C HIS A 43 0.35 -6.06 -3.06
N ALA A 44 0.86 -5.29 -2.09
CA ALA A 44 0.04 -4.32 -1.37
C ALA A 44 -0.54 -3.30 -2.37
N LEU A 45 -1.87 -3.22 -2.43
CA LEU A 45 -2.58 -2.31 -3.34
C LEU A 45 -2.75 -0.92 -2.73
N ALA A 46 -2.80 -0.84 -1.40
CA ALA A 46 -2.93 0.41 -0.66
C ALA A 46 -2.25 0.32 0.70
N LEU A 47 -1.76 1.48 1.16
CA LEU A 47 -1.10 1.65 2.46
C LEU A 47 -1.90 2.65 3.30
N PHE A 48 -2.11 2.32 4.57
CA PHE A 48 -2.89 3.12 5.51
C PHE A 48 -2.15 3.33 6.81
N VAL A 49 -2.37 4.50 7.42
CA VAL A 49 -1.90 4.81 8.78
C VAL A 49 -2.79 4.12 9.82
N ASP A 50 -4.09 3.97 9.52
CA ASP A 50 -5.11 3.45 10.44
C ASP A 50 -5.70 2.12 9.94
N GLN A 51 -5.88 1.17 10.86
CA GLN A 51 -6.38 -0.17 10.54
C GLN A 51 -7.86 -0.15 10.12
N ALA A 52 -8.71 0.57 10.83
CA ALA A 52 -10.15 0.59 10.54
C ALA A 52 -10.43 1.21 9.16
N MET A 53 -9.63 2.19 8.74
CA MET A 53 -9.67 2.72 7.39
C MET A 53 -9.25 1.69 6.34
N ALA A 54 -8.17 0.94 6.59
CA ALA A 54 -7.70 -0.11 5.70
C ALA A 54 -8.76 -1.21 5.52
N GLU A 55 -9.39 -1.62 6.63
CA GLU A 55 -10.46 -2.62 6.63
C GLU A 55 -11.69 -2.15 5.87
N ARG A 56 -12.13 -0.91 6.11
CA ARG A 56 -13.29 -0.35 5.40
C ARG A 56 -13.03 -0.23 3.90
N TYR A 57 -11.83 0.17 3.50
CA TYR A 57 -11.43 0.22 2.10
C TYR A 57 -11.43 -1.17 1.47
N GLY A 58 -10.80 -2.14 2.13
CA GLY A 58 -10.74 -3.52 1.65
C GLY A 58 -12.12 -4.16 1.51
N ALA A 59 -12.98 -4.02 2.53
CA ALA A 59 -14.34 -4.55 2.50
C ALA A 59 -15.22 -3.90 1.41
N TRP A 60 -15.00 -2.61 1.11
CA TRP A 60 -15.71 -1.93 0.04
C TRP A 60 -15.29 -2.43 -1.35
N MET A 61 -14.00 -2.69 -1.56
CA MET A 61 -13.45 -3.14 -2.85
C MET A 61 -13.63 -4.65 -3.08
N TRP A 62 -13.42 -5.45 -2.05
CA TRP A 62 -13.44 -6.91 -2.11
C TRP A 62 -14.15 -7.47 -0.88
N PRO A 63 -15.48 -7.63 -0.93
CA PRO A 63 -16.28 -7.96 0.26
C PRO A 63 -15.84 -9.20 1.04
N SER A 64 -15.14 -10.15 0.41
CA SER A 64 -14.76 -11.42 1.03
C SER A 64 -13.30 -11.87 0.83
N THR A 65 -12.52 -11.21 -0.03
CA THR A 65 -11.19 -11.73 -0.39
C THR A 65 -10.03 -10.94 0.22
N PHE A 66 -10.20 -9.66 0.59
CA PHE A 66 -9.06 -8.85 1.05
C PHE A 66 -8.41 -9.31 2.37
N GLU A 67 -7.17 -8.85 2.58
CA GLU A 67 -6.47 -8.92 3.86
C GLU A 67 -5.81 -7.58 4.20
N VAL A 68 -5.75 -7.28 5.50
CA VAL A 68 -5.03 -6.13 6.06
C VAL A 68 -3.87 -6.67 6.91
N VAL A 69 -2.65 -6.28 6.58
CA VAL A 69 -1.43 -6.70 7.27
C VAL A 69 -0.81 -5.53 8.01
N ASP A 70 -0.51 -5.73 9.30
CA ASP A 70 0.31 -4.82 10.09
C ASP A 70 1.80 -5.06 9.81
N LEU A 71 2.44 -4.09 9.14
CA LEU A 71 3.84 -4.13 8.73
C LEU A 71 4.81 -3.98 9.92
N LEU A 72 4.37 -3.42 11.04
CA LEU A 72 5.22 -3.21 12.23
C LEU A 72 5.02 -4.29 13.30
N GLY A 73 3.84 -4.94 13.31
CA GLY A 73 3.53 -6.05 14.22
C GLY A 73 4.26 -7.36 13.86
N LYS A 74 4.70 -7.52 12.61
CA LYS A 74 5.31 -8.75 12.09
C LYS A 74 6.84 -8.82 12.25
N ARG A 75 7.41 -8.14 13.25
CA ARG A 75 8.87 -8.08 13.51
C ARG A 75 9.31 -8.89 14.75
N GLY A 76 8.50 -9.85 15.21
CA GLY A 76 8.63 -10.41 16.56
C GLY A 76 8.66 -11.93 16.76
N ASP A 77 8.46 -12.80 15.75
CA ASP A 77 8.16 -14.22 16.05
C ASP A 77 8.90 -15.27 15.18
N ASP A 78 10.08 -14.97 14.61
CA ASP A 78 10.83 -15.97 13.82
C ASP A 78 12.36 -15.81 13.91
N GLN A 79 12.91 -15.84 15.14
CA GLN A 79 14.36 -15.98 15.40
C GLN A 79 14.64 -17.31 16.11
#